data_AF-A0A4R4ZCJ6-F1
#
_entry.id   AF-A0A4R4ZCJ6-F1
#
_cell.length_a   1.000
_cell.length_b   1.000
_cell.length_c   1.000
_cell.angle_alpha   90.00
_cell.angle_beta   90.00
_cell.angle_gamma   90.00
#
_symmetry.space_group_name_H-M   'P 1'
#
loop_
_entity.id
_entity.type
_entity.pdbx_description
1 polymer ?
#
loop_
_entity_poly.entity_id
_entity_poly.type
_entity_poly.pdbx_seq_one_letter_code
_entity_poly.pdbx_strand_id
1 'polypeptide(L)'
;MRIPHALPLFAVVALLAACSPAPEREPQLAPVDRQVVAEPTEEPTPERRPFTIAFGGDVHFEGMLRGRLANPRTALGPIAGVLRKADLAMVNLETAVTTGGTPAPGKQYTFRAPSSAFTALKAAGVDVASMANNHGMDYMQSGLADSLAAAKSGKFPVVGIGKDAAQAYRPFRRTVNGNRVAIIGATQVMDAEFIQSWTATADQGGLASAKEEAALLRAVKKARKDSDTVIVHLHWGTELQKCPNEAQLSLAPKLVEAGADVVVGGHAHILLGSGYLDDAYVNYGMGNFVFYNSNPATTGRTGVLTLTIDGRKILKDAWTPATIQGGIPVPMKGAARTQAVADWKALRSCTGLSAKP
;
A
#
# COMPACT_ATOMS: atom_id res chain seq x y z
N MET A 1 -45.78 -12.04 -82.62
CA MET A 1 -45.25 -12.12 -84.01
C MET A 1 -44.27 -13.30 -84.04
N ARG A 2 -44.55 -14.31 -84.91
CA ARG A 2 -43.89 -15.64 -85.11
C ARG A 2 -44.06 -16.64 -83.94
N ILE A 3 -44.97 -17.61 -83.94
CA ILE A 3 -45.27 -18.81 -84.78
C ILE A 3 -44.25 -19.97 -84.60
N PRO A 4 -44.72 -21.24 -84.48
CA PRO A 4 -44.21 -22.32 -83.60
C PRO A 4 -43.60 -23.50 -84.38
N HIS A 5 -43.31 -24.63 -83.68
CA HIS A 5 -43.31 -26.07 -84.09
C HIS A 5 -42.49 -26.87 -83.05
N ALA A 6 -43.08 -27.64 -82.13
CA ALA A 6 -43.63 -29.00 -82.26
C ALA A 6 -42.58 -30.11 -82.47
N LEU A 7 -42.47 -31.09 -81.54
CA LEU A 7 -42.86 -32.49 -81.76
C LEU A 7 -42.81 -33.35 -80.46
N PRO A 8 -43.58 -34.47 -80.37
CA PRO A 8 -43.99 -35.12 -79.12
C PRO A 8 -43.56 -36.61 -78.97
N LEU A 9 -44.11 -37.24 -77.90
CA LEU A 9 -44.39 -38.68 -77.67
C LEU A 9 -43.17 -39.57 -77.32
N PHE A 10 -43.20 -40.46 -76.32
CA PHE A 10 -44.21 -41.47 -75.99
C PHE A 10 -44.25 -41.83 -74.49
N ALA A 11 -45.43 -42.29 -74.06
CA ALA A 11 -45.75 -42.82 -72.75
C ALA A 11 -45.32 -44.30 -72.57
N VAL A 12 -45.03 -44.70 -71.33
CA VAL A 12 -45.21 -46.08 -70.85
C VAL A 12 -45.84 -46.05 -69.46
N VAL A 13 -46.94 -46.77 -69.34
CA VAL A 13 -47.71 -47.06 -68.11
C VAL A 13 -47.09 -48.27 -67.44
N ALA A 14 -46.97 -48.27 -66.10
CA ALA A 14 -46.87 -49.50 -65.32
C ALA A 14 -47.65 -49.36 -64.01
N LEU A 15 -48.55 -50.33 -63.78
CA LEU A 15 -49.48 -50.40 -62.67
C LEU A 15 -48.78 -50.67 -61.32
N LEU A 16 -49.36 -50.08 -60.28
CA LEU A 16 -49.07 -50.30 -58.86
C LEU A 16 -49.58 -51.67 -58.41
N ALA A 17 -48.71 -52.46 -57.78
CA ALA A 17 -49.09 -53.60 -56.94
C ALA A 17 -48.62 -53.31 -55.50
N ALA A 18 -49.55 -53.42 -54.55
CA ALA A 18 -49.31 -53.21 -53.14
C ALA A 18 -48.65 -54.44 -52.51
N CYS A 19 -47.55 -54.22 -51.77
CA CYS A 19 -47.03 -55.13 -50.75
C CYS A 19 -46.54 -54.29 -49.57
N SER A 20 -47.11 -54.53 -48.38
CA SER A 20 -46.70 -53.91 -47.11
C SER A 20 -45.25 -54.30 -46.77
N PRO A 21 -44.38 -53.35 -46.38
CA PRO A 21 -43.06 -53.69 -45.85
C PRO A 21 -43.10 -54.02 -44.35
N ALA A 22 -42.24 -54.97 -43.99
CA ALA A 22 -41.96 -55.47 -42.65
C ALA A 22 -41.33 -54.41 -41.71
N PRO A 23 -41.36 -54.60 -40.37
CA PRO A 23 -40.86 -53.61 -39.42
C PRO A 23 -39.34 -53.46 -39.51
N GLU A 24 -38.92 -52.20 -39.62
CA GLU A 24 -37.54 -51.76 -39.72
C GLU A 24 -36.84 -51.92 -38.37
N ARG A 25 -35.68 -52.58 -38.35
CA ARG A 25 -34.81 -52.73 -37.16
C ARG A 25 -34.16 -51.38 -36.84
N GLU A 26 -34.40 -50.86 -35.64
CA GLU A 26 -33.67 -49.70 -35.12
C GLU A 26 -32.15 -49.97 -35.06
N PRO A 27 -31.31 -49.00 -35.46
CA PRO A 27 -29.87 -49.13 -35.36
C PRO A 27 -29.43 -48.99 -33.90
N GLN A 28 -28.76 -50.01 -33.39
CA GLN A 28 -28.17 -50.02 -32.05
C GLN A 28 -26.94 -49.10 -32.02
N LEU A 29 -27.04 -47.99 -31.27
CA LEU A 29 -25.94 -47.05 -31.07
C LEU A 29 -24.79 -47.72 -30.29
N ALA A 30 -23.58 -47.62 -30.83
CA ALA A 30 -22.36 -48.06 -30.15
C ALA A 30 -22.12 -47.23 -28.86
N PRO A 31 -21.50 -47.81 -27.82
CA PRO A 31 -21.22 -47.09 -26.59
C PRO A 31 -20.21 -45.97 -26.87
N VAL A 32 -20.58 -44.74 -26.52
CA VAL A 32 -19.69 -43.58 -26.55
C VAL A 32 -18.66 -43.76 -25.44
N ASP A 33 -17.40 -43.87 -25.83
CA ASP A 33 -16.26 -43.93 -24.92
C ASP A 33 -16.18 -42.59 -24.17
N ARG A 34 -16.57 -42.59 -22.89
CA ARG A 34 -16.47 -41.42 -22.02
C ARG A 34 -14.99 -41.21 -21.72
N GLN A 35 -14.35 -40.36 -22.52
CA GLN A 35 -13.07 -39.77 -22.12
C GLN A 35 -13.28 -39.04 -20.80
N VAL A 36 -12.70 -39.62 -19.74
CA VAL A 36 -12.60 -38.98 -18.43
C VAL A 36 -11.70 -37.76 -18.63
N VAL A 37 -12.32 -36.57 -18.70
CA VAL A 37 -11.59 -35.31 -18.62
C VAL A 37 -10.98 -35.28 -17.23
N ALA A 38 -9.66 -35.44 -17.15
CA ALA A 38 -8.94 -35.27 -15.88
C ALA A 38 -9.27 -33.88 -15.35
N GLU A 39 -9.80 -33.81 -14.13
CA GLU A 39 -9.98 -32.54 -13.43
C GLU A 39 -8.62 -31.82 -13.37
N PRO A 40 -8.58 -30.49 -13.58
CA PRO A 40 -7.34 -29.75 -13.40
C PRO A 40 -6.92 -29.95 -11.94
N THR A 41 -5.83 -30.67 -11.72
CA THR A 41 -5.17 -30.74 -10.42
C THR A 41 -4.84 -29.32 -10.02
N GLU A 42 -5.53 -28.79 -9.00
CA GLU A 42 -5.16 -27.52 -8.37
C GLU A 42 -3.67 -27.59 -8.04
N GLU A 43 -2.88 -26.70 -8.66
CA GLU A 43 -1.49 -26.53 -8.26
C GLU A 43 -1.49 -26.24 -6.75
N PRO A 44 -0.73 -26.99 -5.94
CA PRO A 44 -0.72 -26.77 -4.50
C PRO A 44 -0.34 -25.32 -4.24
N THR A 45 -1.21 -24.62 -3.50
CA THR A 45 -0.93 -23.23 -3.14
C THR A 45 0.40 -23.21 -2.40
N PRO A 46 1.39 -22.40 -2.81
CA PRO A 46 2.70 -22.40 -2.17
C PRO A 46 2.57 -22.22 -0.66
N GLU A 47 3.24 -23.09 0.11
CA GLU A 47 3.18 -23.05 1.56
C GLU A 47 3.66 -21.67 2.05
N ARG A 48 2.79 -20.95 2.76
CA ARG A 48 3.11 -19.64 3.33
C ARG A 48 4.02 -19.85 4.54
N ARG A 49 5.04 -18.99 4.64
CA ARG A 49 5.92 -18.93 5.81
C ARG A 49 5.89 -17.53 6.41
N PRO A 50 6.12 -17.37 7.72
CA PRO A 50 6.21 -16.06 8.32
C PRO A 50 7.22 -15.15 7.61
N PHE A 51 6.90 -13.86 7.54
CA PHE A 51 7.80 -12.82 7.04
C PHE A 51 7.84 -11.64 8.01
N THR A 52 8.80 -10.75 7.82
CA THR A 52 8.99 -9.55 8.62
C THR A 52 8.78 -8.29 7.78
N ILE A 53 8.07 -7.32 8.36
CA ILE A 53 7.97 -5.97 7.79
C ILE A 53 8.50 -4.94 8.79
N ALA A 54 9.34 -4.03 8.31
CA ALA A 54 9.89 -2.91 9.07
C ALA A 54 9.24 -1.58 8.67
N PHE A 55 8.92 -0.74 9.66
CA PHE A 55 8.38 0.60 9.46
C PHE A 55 9.28 1.63 10.13
N GLY A 56 9.71 2.64 9.35
CA GLY A 56 10.30 3.88 9.86
C GLY A 56 9.30 5.04 9.73
N GLY A 57 9.50 6.06 10.57
CA GLY A 57 8.67 7.26 10.61
C GLY A 57 8.89 8.23 9.45
N ASP A 58 8.73 9.51 9.77
CA ASP A 58 8.74 10.60 8.79
C ASP A 58 10.16 10.92 8.27
N VAL A 59 10.32 10.93 6.95
CA VAL A 59 11.57 11.16 6.24
C VAL A 59 11.42 12.34 5.28
N HIS A 60 12.29 13.34 5.38
CA HIS A 60 12.49 14.31 4.31
C HIS A 60 13.98 14.65 4.15
N PHE A 61 14.34 15.23 3.00
CA PHE A 61 15.71 15.66 2.70
C PHE A 61 15.83 17.16 2.40
N GLU A 62 14.80 17.93 2.76
CA GLU A 62 14.82 19.40 2.68
C GLU A 62 15.94 20.04 3.53
N GLY A 63 16.39 21.23 3.13
CA GLY A 63 17.33 22.05 3.88
C GLY A 63 18.66 21.37 4.13
N MET A 64 19.11 21.38 5.39
CA MET A 64 20.43 20.85 5.78
C MET A 64 20.62 19.36 5.51
N LEU A 65 19.53 18.59 5.33
CA LEU A 65 19.61 17.17 5.04
C LEU A 65 19.85 16.88 3.56
N ARG A 66 19.73 17.86 2.66
CA ARG A 66 19.93 17.68 1.22
C ARG A 66 21.33 17.15 0.90
N GLY A 67 22.34 17.62 1.63
CA GLY A 67 23.73 17.17 1.48
C GLY A 67 23.93 15.66 1.72
N ARG A 68 23.05 15.02 2.50
CA ARG A 68 23.08 13.56 2.75
C ARG A 68 22.86 12.76 1.47
N LEU A 69 22.12 13.31 0.50
CA LEU A 69 21.83 12.64 -0.76
C LEU A 69 23.04 12.50 -1.69
N ALA A 70 24.15 13.20 -1.40
CA ALA A 70 25.42 13.00 -2.10
C ALA A 70 26.02 11.60 -1.84
N ASN A 71 25.66 10.96 -0.72
CA ASN A 71 26.01 9.57 -0.44
C ASN A 71 24.76 8.77 -0.02
N PRO A 72 24.02 8.20 -0.99
CA PRO A 72 22.77 7.48 -0.73
C PRO A 72 22.88 6.38 0.34
N ARG A 73 24.02 5.70 0.46
CA ARG A 73 24.20 4.57 1.41
C ARG A 73 24.20 5.00 2.87
N THR A 74 24.51 6.26 3.16
CA THR A 74 24.61 6.80 4.52
C THR A 74 23.49 7.78 4.85
N ALA A 75 22.59 8.04 3.90
CA ALA A 75 21.55 9.06 4.02
C ALA A 75 20.57 8.81 5.18
N LEU A 76 20.23 7.54 5.47
CA LEU A 76 19.39 7.15 6.61
C LEU A 76 20.22 6.77 7.85
N GLY A 77 21.55 6.89 7.79
CA GLY A 77 22.41 6.56 8.90
C GLY A 77 22.46 5.07 9.26
N PRO A 78 22.94 4.74 10.48
CA PRO A 78 23.20 3.36 10.89
C PRO A 78 21.93 2.51 11.08
N ILE A 79 20.75 3.12 11.30
CA ILE A 79 19.49 2.37 11.43
C ILE A 79 19.14 1.59 10.15
N ALA A 80 19.68 1.97 8.98
CA ALA A 80 19.46 1.27 7.72
C ALA A 80 19.81 -0.22 7.80
N GLY A 81 20.73 -0.62 8.70
CA GLY A 81 21.01 -2.02 8.97
C GLY A 81 19.85 -2.79 9.61
N VAL A 82 18.88 -2.12 10.23
CA VAL A 82 17.65 -2.72 10.76
C VAL A 82 16.62 -2.88 9.64
N LEU A 83 16.42 -1.85 8.82
CA LEU A 83 15.49 -1.90 7.68
C LEU A 83 15.86 -3.03 6.71
N ARG A 84 17.15 -3.15 6.33
CA ARG A 84 17.65 -4.20 5.43
C ARG A 84 17.50 -5.63 5.94
N LYS A 85 17.23 -5.85 7.23
CA LYS A 85 17.04 -7.18 7.79
C LYS A 85 15.61 -7.69 7.62
N ALA A 86 14.65 -6.79 7.38
CA ALA A 86 13.27 -7.19 7.15
C ALA A 86 13.09 -7.68 5.71
N ASP A 87 12.10 -8.55 5.50
CA ASP A 87 11.74 -9.01 4.16
C ASP A 87 11.06 -7.90 3.33
N LEU A 88 10.47 -6.93 4.02
CA LEU A 88 9.90 -5.71 3.45
C LEU A 88 10.14 -4.53 4.41
N ALA A 89 10.46 -3.34 3.88
CA ALA A 89 10.55 -2.12 4.69
C ALA A 89 9.85 -0.92 4.06
N MET A 90 9.22 -0.11 4.92
CA MET A 90 8.44 1.07 4.54
C MET A 90 8.81 2.29 5.38
N VAL A 91 8.70 3.48 4.79
CA VAL A 91 8.75 4.78 5.50
C VAL A 91 7.65 5.73 4.98
N ASN A 92 7.42 6.82 5.70
CA ASN A 92 6.71 7.99 5.15
C ASN A 92 7.74 8.96 4.54
N LEU A 93 7.65 9.21 3.23
CA LEU A 93 8.45 10.23 2.55
C LEU A 93 7.65 11.54 2.53
N GLU A 94 7.91 12.39 3.52
CA GLU A 94 7.20 13.63 3.81
C GLU A 94 7.82 14.80 3.03
N THR A 95 7.74 14.74 1.70
CA THR A 95 8.28 15.78 0.81
C THR A 95 7.76 15.58 -0.61
N ALA A 96 7.68 16.67 -1.39
CA ALA A 96 7.58 16.58 -2.83
C ALA A 96 8.93 16.19 -3.45
N VAL A 97 8.94 15.27 -4.41
CA VAL A 97 10.16 14.91 -5.15
C VAL A 97 10.21 15.67 -6.47
N THR A 98 10.77 16.88 -6.42
CA THR A 98 10.91 17.77 -7.56
C THR A 98 12.10 18.72 -7.39
N THR A 99 12.64 19.21 -8.52
CA THR A 99 13.58 20.34 -8.57
C THR A 99 12.93 21.62 -9.12
N GLY A 100 11.68 21.56 -9.55
CA GLY A 100 10.91 22.67 -10.12
C GLY A 100 9.60 22.93 -9.38
N GLY A 101 8.59 23.43 -10.10
CA GLY A 101 7.26 23.75 -9.58
C GLY A 101 7.20 25.06 -8.78
N THR A 102 5.97 25.54 -8.57
CA THR A 102 5.67 26.70 -7.74
C THR A 102 5.26 26.22 -6.34
N PRO A 103 5.86 26.75 -5.27
CA PRO A 103 5.43 26.44 -3.91
C PRO A 103 3.95 26.74 -3.70
N ALA A 104 3.27 25.94 -2.90
CA ALA A 104 1.89 26.15 -2.49
C ALA A 104 1.75 27.56 -1.85
N PRO A 105 0.85 28.41 -2.38
CA PRO A 105 0.79 29.81 -1.97
C PRO A 105 0.37 29.93 -0.51
N GLY A 106 1.13 30.68 0.30
CA GLY A 106 0.82 30.90 1.72
C GLY A 106 1.17 29.74 2.65
N LYS A 107 1.62 28.59 2.15
CA LYS A 107 2.05 27.47 2.99
C LYS A 107 3.36 27.81 3.71
N GLN A 108 3.36 27.70 5.05
CA GLN A 108 4.50 28.07 5.89
C GLN A 108 5.75 27.21 5.66
N TYR A 109 5.56 25.90 5.44
CA TYR A 109 6.64 24.94 5.21
C TYR A 109 6.41 24.18 3.92
N THR A 110 7.38 24.28 3.01
CA THR A 110 7.38 23.51 1.76
C THR A 110 8.67 22.71 1.64
N PHE A 111 8.58 21.40 1.50
CA PHE A 111 9.69 20.45 1.43
C PHE A 111 9.84 19.91 0.02
N ARG A 112 11.03 20.03 -0.55
CA ARG A 112 11.42 19.37 -1.80
C ARG A 112 12.69 18.54 -1.66
N ALA A 113 12.71 17.41 -2.34
CA ALA A 113 13.90 16.62 -2.53
C ALA A 113 14.13 16.30 -4.02
N PRO A 114 15.38 16.20 -4.48
CA PRO A 114 15.66 15.65 -5.81
C PRO A 114 15.37 14.14 -5.85
N SER A 115 15.26 13.57 -7.04
CA SER A 115 14.99 12.14 -7.26
C SER A 115 16.01 11.20 -6.62
N SER A 116 17.21 11.68 -6.27
CA SER A 116 18.20 10.91 -5.50
C SER A 116 17.73 10.53 -4.09
N ALA A 117 16.64 11.13 -3.59
CA ALA A 117 15.94 10.67 -2.40
C ALA A 117 15.49 9.19 -2.53
N PHE A 118 14.94 8.79 -3.68
CA PHE A 118 14.56 7.39 -3.92
C PHE A 118 15.78 6.46 -3.95
N THR A 119 16.90 6.91 -4.50
CA THR A 119 18.16 6.17 -4.46
C THR A 119 18.65 5.96 -3.03
N ALA A 120 18.54 6.98 -2.18
CA ALA A 120 18.87 6.91 -0.75
C ALA A 120 17.97 5.93 0.01
N LEU A 121 16.65 6.00 -0.20
CA LEU A 121 15.69 5.07 0.40
C LEU A 121 15.99 3.62 0.00
N LYS A 122 16.22 3.37 -1.29
CA LYS A 122 16.59 2.04 -1.79
C LYS A 122 17.90 1.53 -1.21
N ALA A 123 18.92 2.38 -1.12
CA ALA A 123 20.23 2.01 -0.53
C ALA A 123 20.13 1.68 0.97
N ALA A 124 19.16 2.27 1.66
CA ALA A 124 18.86 1.98 3.06
C ALA A 124 18.01 0.72 3.27
N GLY A 125 17.56 0.06 2.20
CA GLY A 125 16.72 -1.13 2.27
C GLY A 125 15.22 -0.87 2.34
N VAL A 126 14.76 0.35 2.01
CA VAL A 126 13.32 0.66 1.93
C VAL A 126 12.79 0.16 0.58
N ASP A 127 11.68 -0.56 0.61
CA ASP A 127 11.03 -1.14 -0.57
C ASP A 127 9.87 -0.29 -1.09
N VAL A 128 9.20 0.46 -0.21
CA VAL A 128 8.06 1.32 -0.57
C VAL A 128 8.01 2.53 0.36
N ALA A 129 7.58 3.68 -0.16
CA ALA A 129 7.28 4.85 0.67
C ALA A 129 5.84 5.30 0.49
N SER A 130 5.21 5.74 1.58
CA SER A 130 4.02 6.58 1.47
C SER A 130 4.44 8.00 1.12
N MET A 131 3.75 8.61 0.17
CA MET A 131 3.81 10.06 -0.09
C MET A 131 2.44 10.73 0.13
N ALA A 132 1.44 10.00 0.66
CA ALA A 132 0.21 10.61 1.17
C ALA A 132 0.51 11.31 2.50
N ASN A 133 0.83 12.59 2.43
CA ASN A 133 1.04 13.48 3.57
C ASN A 133 0.84 14.94 3.13
N ASN A 134 0.78 15.85 4.08
CA ASN A 134 0.59 17.29 3.88
C ASN A 134 1.73 17.97 3.12
N HIS A 135 2.82 17.26 2.83
CA HIS A 135 3.98 17.74 2.05
C HIS A 135 4.11 17.10 0.67
N GLY A 136 3.26 16.12 0.34
CA GLY A 136 3.31 15.39 -0.94
C GLY A 136 2.97 16.25 -2.16
N MET A 137 2.35 17.42 -1.94
CA MET A 137 1.94 18.37 -2.99
C MET A 137 2.40 19.81 -2.73
N ASP A 138 3.47 20.01 -1.96
CA ASP A 138 4.02 21.34 -1.65
C ASP A 138 4.36 22.20 -2.87
N TYR A 139 4.54 21.57 -4.03
CA TYR A 139 4.88 22.22 -5.31
C TYR A 139 3.77 22.04 -6.35
N MET A 140 2.53 21.90 -5.84
CA MET A 140 1.28 21.82 -6.59
C MET A 140 1.29 20.67 -7.62
N GLN A 141 0.43 20.75 -8.63
CA GLN A 141 0.26 19.70 -9.64
C GLN A 141 1.56 19.39 -10.41
N SER A 142 2.41 20.39 -10.66
CA SER A 142 3.73 20.17 -11.28
C SER A 142 4.64 19.32 -10.39
N GLY A 143 4.72 19.61 -9.09
CA GLY A 143 5.54 18.84 -8.16
C GLY A 143 5.04 17.41 -7.96
N LEU A 144 3.72 17.21 -7.97
CA LEU A 144 3.11 15.87 -7.98
C LEU A 144 3.50 15.10 -9.24
N ALA A 145 3.38 15.71 -10.42
CA ALA A 145 3.74 15.08 -11.69
C ALA A 145 5.22 14.67 -11.73
N ASP A 146 6.10 15.56 -11.27
CA ASP A 146 7.54 15.29 -11.13
C ASP A 146 7.81 14.13 -10.16
N SER A 147 7.12 14.09 -9.02
CA SER A 147 7.26 13.03 -8.02
C SER A 147 6.88 11.67 -8.59
N LEU A 148 5.74 11.60 -9.30
CA LEU A 148 5.27 10.39 -9.97
C LEU A 148 6.24 9.94 -11.09
N ALA A 149 6.76 10.89 -11.87
CA ALA A 149 7.74 10.61 -12.92
C ALA A 149 9.08 10.12 -12.34
N ALA A 150 9.56 10.74 -11.26
CA ALA A 150 10.78 10.34 -10.57
C ALA A 150 10.66 8.95 -9.94
N ALA A 151 9.54 8.64 -9.28
CA ALA A 151 9.28 7.31 -8.72
C ALA A 151 9.26 6.23 -9.82
N LYS A 152 8.59 6.51 -10.95
CA LYS A 152 8.55 5.62 -12.12
C LYS A 152 9.94 5.39 -12.72
N SER A 153 10.69 6.47 -12.97
CA SER A 153 12.03 6.42 -13.56
C SER A 153 13.03 5.69 -12.65
N GLY A 154 12.99 5.99 -11.34
CA GLY A 154 13.82 5.35 -10.32
C GLY A 154 13.41 3.91 -9.98
N LYS A 155 12.30 3.42 -10.53
CA LYS A 155 11.69 2.12 -10.20
C LYS A 155 11.52 1.95 -8.68
N PHE A 156 11.08 3.01 -8.01
CA PHE A 156 10.85 3.03 -6.58
C PHE A 156 9.33 3.07 -6.32
N PRO A 157 8.75 2.04 -5.68
CA PRO A 157 7.33 2.03 -5.35
C PRO A 157 6.94 3.14 -4.38
N VAL A 158 5.88 3.87 -4.73
CA VAL A 158 5.24 4.86 -3.86
C VAL A 158 3.74 4.58 -3.79
N VAL A 159 3.15 4.86 -2.63
CA VAL A 159 1.70 4.76 -2.40
C VAL A 159 1.14 6.09 -1.90
N GLY A 160 -0.16 6.30 -2.09
CA GLY A 160 -0.88 7.44 -1.54
C GLY A 160 -0.84 8.72 -2.39
N ILE A 161 -0.19 8.70 -3.56
CA ILE A 161 -0.24 9.77 -4.55
C ILE A 161 -0.57 9.19 -5.93
N GLY A 162 -1.24 9.97 -6.78
CA GLY A 162 -1.59 9.51 -8.12
C GLY A 162 -2.00 10.61 -9.08
N LYS A 163 -2.01 10.29 -10.37
CA LYS A 163 -2.55 11.15 -11.44
C LYS A 163 -4.08 11.24 -11.41
N ASP A 164 -4.71 10.36 -10.64
CA ASP A 164 -6.14 10.24 -10.40
C ASP A 164 -6.36 9.45 -9.09
N ALA A 165 -7.60 9.38 -8.62
CA ALA A 165 -7.98 8.64 -7.41
C ALA A 165 -7.69 7.14 -7.54
N ALA A 166 -7.90 6.55 -8.72
CA ALA A 166 -7.64 5.13 -8.93
C ALA A 166 -6.16 4.77 -8.70
N GLN A 167 -5.24 5.67 -9.07
CA GLN A 167 -3.82 5.53 -8.78
C GLN A 167 -3.49 5.88 -7.32
N ALA A 168 -4.04 6.97 -6.78
CA ALA A 168 -3.69 7.42 -5.43
C ALA A 168 -4.04 6.37 -4.35
N TYR A 169 -5.21 5.73 -4.46
CA TYR A 169 -5.66 4.65 -3.56
C TYR A 169 -5.15 3.25 -3.98
N ARG A 170 -4.32 3.13 -5.03
CA ARG A 170 -3.84 1.83 -5.50
C ARG A 170 -2.84 1.24 -4.50
N PRO A 171 -3.03 -0.01 -4.03
CA PRO A 171 -2.06 -0.63 -3.15
C PRO A 171 -0.75 -0.92 -3.88
N PHE A 172 0.37 -0.78 -3.18
CA PHE A 172 1.57 -1.54 -3.49
C PHE A 172 1.31 -3.02 -3.18
N ARG A 173 1.74 -3.92 -4.05
CA ARG A 173 1.56 -5.36 -3.87
C ARG A 173 2.87 -6.10 -4.05
N ARG A 174 3.13 -7.08 -3.18
CA ARG A 174 4.29 -7.97 -3.28
C ARG A 174 3.98 -9.31 -2.62
N THR A 175 4.46 -10.40 -3.22
CA THR A 175 4.47 -11.71 -2.55
C THR A 175 5.77 -11.86 -1.75
N VAL A 176 5.67 -12.14 -0.45
CA VAL A 176 6.79 -12.30 0.47
C VAL A 176 6.64 -13.63 1.21
N ASN A 177 7.59 -14.54 1.01
CA ASN A 177 7.55 -15.90 1.60
C ASN A 177 6.20 -16.62 1.38
N GLY A 178 5.60 -16.45 0.19
CA GLY A 178 4.29 -17.01 -0.17
C GLY A 178 3.08 -16.14 0.22
N ASN A 179 3.25 -15.10 1.04
CA ASN A 179 2.17 -14.20 1.46
C ASN A 179 1.98 -13.06 0.46
N ARG A 180 0.76 -12.87 -0.07
CA ARG A 180 0.41 -11.71 -0.89
C ARG A 180 0.13 -10.50 0.01
N VAL A 181 1.07 -9.57 0.06
CA VAL A 181 0.97 -8.36 0.89
C VAL A 181 0.46 -7.18 0.05
N ALA A 182 -0.50 -6.41 0.57
CA ALA A 182 -0.94 -5.13 0.02
C ALA A 182 -0.69 -3.99 1.02
N ILE A 183 -0.18 -2.86 0.53
CA ILE A 183 0.06 -1.64 1.31
C ILE A 183 -0.65 -0.47 0.66
N ILE A 184 -1.53 0.21 1.39
CA ILE A 184 -2.26 1.41 0.96
C ILE A 184 -1.76 2.59 1.79
N GLY A 185 -1.50 3.74 1.16
CA GLY A 185 -1.18 5.00 1.84
C GLY A 185 -2.32 6.00 1.72
N ALA A 186 -2.62 6.74 2.78
CA ALA A 186 -3.56 7.86 2.77
C ALA A 186 -3.23 8.92 3.85
N THR A 187 -3.82 10.11 3.74
CA THR A 187 -3.61 11.20 4.72
C THR A 187 -4.90 11.85 5.20
N GLN A 188 -4.98 12.14 6.50
CA GLN A 188 -6.02 13.00 7.09
C GLN A 188 -5.57 14.46 7.21
N VAL A 189 -4.33 14.77 6.82
CA VAL A 189 -3.69 16.06 7.09
C VAL A 189 -3.42 16.75 5.77
N MET A 190 -4.16 17.83 5.56
CA MET A 190 -3.98 18.79 4.47
C MET A 190 -4.47 20.13 5.01
N ASP A 191 -3.78 21.21 4.66
CA ASP A 191 -4.22 22.56 5.00
C ASP A 191 -5.60 22.79 4.35
N ALA A 192 -6.48 23.50 5.06
CA ALA A 192 -7.91 23.55 4.73
C ALA A 192 -8.17 24.06 3.31
N GLU A 193 -7.41 25.06 2.88
CA GLU A 193 -7.44 25.67 1.56
C GLU A 193 -7.00 24.72 0.42
N PHE A 194 -6.23 23.68 0.74
CA PHE A 194 -5.70 22.75 -0.25
C PHE A 194 -6.45 21.43 -0.31
N ILE A 195 -7.34 21.12 0.63
CA ILE A 195 -8.08 19.84 0.68
C ILE A 195 -8.70 19.49 -0.69
N GLN A 196 -9.41 20.43 -1.31
CA GLN A 196 -10.09 20.18 -2.59
C GLN A 196 -9.10 20.04 -3.76
N SER A 197 -8.06 20.87 -3.80
CA SER A 197 -7.11 20.90 -4.92
C SER A 197 -6.03 19.81 -4.85
N TRP A 198 -5.83 19.22 -3.67
CA TRP A 198 -4.84 18.17 -3.43
C TRP A 198 -5.46 16.79 -3.25
N THR A 199 -6.76 16.66 -2.98
CA THR A 199 -7.41 15.35 -2.97
C THR A 199 -7.50 14.82 -4.40
N ALA A 200 -7.06 13.58 -4.61
CA ALA A 200 -7.18 12.91 -5.90
C ALA A 200 -8.66 12.62 -6.21
N THR A 201 -9.10 12.94 -7.43
CA THR A 201 -10.44 12.62 -7.95
C THR A 201 -10.31 11.79 -9.23
N ALA A 202 -11.42 11.46 -9.90
CA ALA A 202 -11.36 10.75 -11.19
C ALA A 202 -10.57 11.52 -12.25
N ASP A 203 -10.65 12.85 -12.22
CA ASP A 203 -10.11 13.75 -13.25
C ASP A 203 -8.98 14.66 -12.74
N GLN A 204 -8.57 14.48 -11.48
CA GLN A 204 -7.53 15.29 -10.83
C GLN A 204 -6.51 14.41 -10.11
N GLY A 205 -5.23 14.65 -10.38
CA GLY A 205 -4.14 14.06 -9.62
C GLY A 205 -4.05 14.63 -8.21
N GLY A 206 -3.70 13.78 -7.25
CA GLY A 206 -3.58 14.21 -5.87
C GLY A 206 -3.14 13.13 -4.90
N LEU A 207 -3.37 13.44 -3.64
CA LEU A 207 -3.19 12.58 -2.49
C LEU A 207 -4.42 11.68 -2.29
N ALA A 208 -4.21 10.46 -1.83
CA ALA A 208 -5.27 9.64 -1.27
C ALA A 208 -5.69 10.23 0.08
N SER A 209 -6.89 10.80 0.14
CA SER A 209 -7.45 11.39 1.35
C SER A 209 -8.09 10.32 2.23
N ALA A 210 -7.72 10.28 3.50
CA ALA A 210 -8.40 9.50 4.53
C ALA A 210 -9.60 10.25 5.13
N LYS A 211 -9.84 11.52 4.74
CA LYS A 211 -11.12 12.21 4.99
C LYS A 211 -12.22 11.69 4.07
N GLU A 212 -11.84 11.21 2.89
CA GLU A 212 -12.71 10.44 1.98
C GLU A 212 -12.80 8.98 2.46
N GLU A 213 -13.31 8.77 3.68
CA GLU A 213 -13.31 7.46 4.36
C GLU A 213 -13.91 6.36 3.48
N ALA A 214 -15.03 6.64 2.81
CA ALA A 214 -15.68 5.66 1.95
C ALA A 214 -14.77 5.18 0.80
N ALA A 215 -13.94 6.05 0.23
CA ALA A 215 -12.98 5.68 -0.81
C ALA A 215 -11.85 4.81 -0.26
N LEU A 216 -11.30 5.20 0.90
CA LEU A 216 -10.26 4.42 1.57
C LEU A 216 -10.76 3.03 2.00
N LEU A 217 -11.93 2.94 2.63
CA LEU A 217 -12.53 1.68 3.04
C LEU A 217 -12.84 0.77 1.85
N ARG A 218 -13.27 1.34 0.71
CA ARG A 218 -13.42 0.57 -0.55
C ARG A 218 -12.07 0.03 -1.05
N ALA A 219 -11.01 0.82 -0.97
CA ALA A 219 -9.67 0.38 -1.38
C ALA A 219 -9.17 -0.78 -0.50
N VAL A 220 -9.35 -0.69 0.83
CA VAL A 220 -9.02 -1.76 1.78
C VAL A 220 -9.82 -3.02 1.50
N LYS A 221 -11.16 -2.91 1.38
CA LYS A 221 -12.03 -4.05 1.04
C LYS A 221 -11.66 -4.70 -0.29
N LYS A 222 -11.25 -3.91 -1.28
CA LYS A 222 -10.79 -4.41 -2.58
C LYS A 222 -9.46 -5.15 -2.45
N ALA A 223 -8.48 -4.58 -1.74
CA ALA A 223 -7.18 -5.22 -1.51
C ALA A 223 -7.30 -6.52 -0.70
N ARG A 224 -8.26 -6.60 0.22
CA ARG A 224 -8.50 -7.80 1.04
C ARG A 224 -8.86 -9.04 0.21
N LYS A 225 -9.53 -8.87 -0.93
CA LYS A 225 -10.06 -9.99 -1.75
C LYS A 225 -8.97 -10.90 -2.32
N ASP A 226 -7.78 -10.35 -2.56
CA ASP A 226 -6.70 -11.01 -3.29
C ASP A 226 -5.34 -10.93 -2.58
N SER A 227 -5.33 -10.46 -1.33
CA SER A 227 -4.15 -10.45 -0.46
C SER A 227 -4.32 -11.38 0.73
N ASP A 228 -3.20 -11.77 1.34
CA ASP A 228 -3.10 -12.50 2.60
C ASP A 228 -2.85 -11.54 3.77
N THR A 229 -2.14 -10.43 3.55
CA THR A 229 -1.93 -9.34 4.52
C THR A 229 -2.31 -8.00 3.90
N VAL A 230 -3.10 -7.17 4.60
CA VAL A 230 -3.43 -5.79 4.18
C VAL A 230 -2.93 -4.79 5.22
N ILE A 231 -2.16 -3.81 4.75
CA ILE A 231 -1.52 -2.79 5.57
C ILE A 231 -2.00 -1.41 5.10
N VAL A 232 -2.38 -0.56 6.05
CA VAL A 232 -2.75 0.83 5.79
C VAL A 232 -1.79 1.75 6.51
N HIS A 233 -1.08 2.58 5.74
CA HIS A 233 -0.24 3.64 6.27
C HIS A 233 -0.99 4.97 6.25
N LEU A 234 -1.03 5.66 7.39
CA LEU A 234 -1.78 6.90 7.56
C LEU A 234 -0.88 8.05 8.01
N HIS A 235 -0.98 9.18 7.32
CA HIS A 235 -0.42 10.43 7.80
C HIS A 235 -1.54 11.25 8.46
N TRP A 236 -1.60 11.23 9.80
CA TRP A 236 -2.79 11.57 10.60
C TRP A 236 -2.46 12.02 12.03
N GLY A 237 -3.48 12.46 12.77
CA GLY A 237 -3.31 12.93 14.14
C GLY A 237 -3.01 14.42 14.23
N THR A 238 -2.63 14.87 15.42
CA THR A 238 -2.34 16.27 15.72
C THR A 238 -0.87 16.38 16.13
N GLU A 239 -0.14 17.33 15.55
CA GLU A 239 1.27 17.56 15.89
C GLU A 239 1.48 17.68 17.40
N LEU A 240 2.49 16.96 17.91
CA LEU A 240 2.93 16.96 19.31
C LEU A 240 1.88 16.50 20.35
N GLN A 241 0.69 16.10 19.93
CA GLN A 241 -0.32 15.55 20.82
C GLN A 241 0.07 14.12 21.23
N LYS A 242 0.24 13.87 22.53
CA LYS A 242 0.79 12.61 23.05
C LYS A 242 -0.15 11.39 22.93
N CYS A 243 -1.43 11.62 22.69
CA CYS A 243 -2.45 10.58 22.57
C CYS A 243 -3.20 10.73 21.26
N PRO A 244 -3.62 9.61 20.63
CA PRO A 244 -4.38 9.67 19.39
C PRO A 244 -5.65 10.52 19.56
N ASN A 245 -5.97 11.32 18.56
CA ASN A 245 -7.18 12.13 18.57
C ASN A 245 -8.42 11.30 18.15
N GLU A 246 -9.61 11.87 18.30
CA GLU A 246 -10.88 11.17 17.99
C GLU A 246 -10.96 10.70 16.54
N ALA A 247 -10.41 11.45 15.59
CA ALA A 247 -10.41 11.06 14.18
C ALA A 247 -9.55 9.80 13.94
N GLN A 248 -8.43 9.66 14.65
CA GLN A 248 -7.60 8.45 14.61
C GLN A 248 -8.32 7.27 15.26
N LEU A 249 -8.88 7.47 16.46
CA LEU A 249 -9.59 6.44 17.23
C LEU A 249 -10.86 5.96 16.52
N SER A 250 -11.51 6.81 15.73
CA SER A 250 -12.69 6.47 14.93
C SER A 250 -12.35 5.73 13.64
N LEU A 251 -11.25 6.09 12.96
CA LEU A 251 -10.89 5.52 11.67
C LEU A 251 -10.23 4.14 11.79
N ALA A 252 -9.40 3.90 12.81
CA ALA A 252 -8.67 2.63 12.95
C ALA A 252 -9.60 1.39 13.00
N PRO A 253 -10.67 1.36 13.82
CA PRO A 253 -11.61 0.23 13.84
C PRO A 253 -12.30 0.00 12.50
N LYS A 254 -12.71 1.06 11.79
CA LYS A 254 -13.34 0.96 10.47
C LYS A 254 -12.41 0.31 9.44
N LEU A 255 -11.12 0.62 9.48
CA LEU A 255 -10.12 0.03 8.58
C LEU A 255 -9.89 -1.45 8.90
N VAL A 256 -9.83 -1.80 10.18
CA VAL A 256 -9.70 -3.20 10.62
C VAL A 256 -10.93 -4.01 10.20
N GLU A 257 -12.13 -3.48 10.42
CA GLU A 257 -13.40 -4.08 9.95
C GLU A 257 -13.43 -4.23 8.42
N ALA A 258 -12.89 -3.26 7.69
CA ALA A 258 -12.76 -3.34 6.23
C ALA A 258 -11.75 -4.39 5.74
N GLY A 259 -10.90 -4.92 6.63
CA GLY A 259 -9.97 -6.01 6.35
C GLY A 259 -8.49 -5.66 6.48
N ALA A 260 -8.13 -4.50 7.03
CA ALA A 260 -6.74 -4.19 7.37
C ALA A 260 -6.27 -5.07 8.54
N ASP A 261 -5.09 -5.65 8.41
CA ASP A 261 -4.44 -6.43 9.49
C ASP A 261 -3.42 -5.56 10.24
N VAL A 262 -2.94 -4.49 9.60
CA VAL A 262 -1.98 -3.53 10.18
C VAL A 262 -2.38 -2.10 9.79
N VAL A 263 -2.47 -1.22 10.77
CA VAL A 263 -2.63 0.24 10.59
C VAL A 263 -1.45 0.94 11.24
N VAL A 264 -0.66 1.70 10.48
CA VAL A 264 0.56 2.37 10.99
C VAL A 264 0.55 3.85 10.62
N GLY A 265 0.83 4.71 11.60
CA GLY A 265 0.68 6.15 11.50
C GLY A 265 1.97 6.97 11.54
N GLY A 266 1.95 8.19 10.97
CA GLY A 266 2.99 9.23 11.09
C GLY A 266 2.41 10.60 11.46
N HIS A 267 3.07 11.71 11.09
CA HIS A 267 2.64 13.12 11.21
C HIS A 267 2.77 13.78 12.59
N ALA A 268 2.41 13.10 13.69
CA ALA A 268 2.42 13.76 15.01
C ALA A 268 3.83 14.24 15.45
N HIS A 269 4.89 13.90 14.69
CA HIS A 269 6.32 14.19 14.91
C HIS A 269 6.89 13.65 16.23
N ILE A 270 6.07 12.98 17.03
CA ILE A 270 6.44 12.22 18.24
C ILE A 270 5.88 10.79 18.13
N LEU A 271 6.47 9.88 18.90
CA LEU A 271 5.96 8.51 19.05
C LEU A 271 4.60 8.54 19.75
N LEU A 272 3.63 7.81 19.20
CA LEU A 272 2.33 7.54 19.83
C LEU A 272 2.21 6.05 20.17
N GLY A 273 1.16 5.73 20.93
CA GLY A 273 0.91 4.37 21.38
C GLY A 273 0.61 3.38 20.27
N SER A 274 0.88 2.11 20.56
CA SER A 274 0.64 0.99 19.66
C SER A 274 0.28 -0.29 20.41
N GLY A 275 -0.38 -1.21 19.73
CA GLY A 275 -0.89 -2.44 20.30
C GLY A 275 -1.87 -3.12 19.36
N TYR A 276 -2.70 -3.98 19.94
CA TYR A 276 -3.65 -4.80 19.20
C TYR A 276 -5.07 -4.24 19.37
N LEU A 277 -5.78 -4.18 18.25
CA LEU A 277 -7.23 -3.98 18.18
C LEU A 277 -7.79 -5.29 17.64
N ASP A 278 -8.28 -6.13 18.56
CA ASP A 278 -8.52 -7.55 18.30
C ASP A 278 -7.26 -8.20 17.70
N ASP A 279 -7.38 -8.92 16.58
CA ASP A 279 -6.24 -9.57 15.90
C ASP A 279 -5.34 -8.61 15.08
N ALA A 280 -5.76 -7.35 14.88
CA ALA A 280 -5.05 -6.39 14.05
C ALA A 280 -4.07 -5.53 14.85
N TYR A 281 -2.93 -5.17 14.25
CA TYR A 281 -1.94 -4.29 14.89
C TYR A 281 -2.16 -2.82 14.50
N VAL A 282 -2.23 -1.93 15.49
CA VAL A 282 -2.36 -0.49 15.28
C VAL A 282 -1.18 0.24 15.92
N ASN A 283 -0.51 1.09 15.14
CA ASN A 283 0.45 2.08 15.62
C ASN A 283 -0.05 3.47 15.24
N TYR A 284 -0.31 4.33 16.23
CA TYR A 284 -0.91 5.63 15.96
C TYR A 284 0.09 6.69 15.44
N GLY A 285 1.40 6.51 15.63
CA GLY A 285 2.39 7.51 15.26
C GLY A 285 3.83 7.02 15.49
N MET A 286 4.61 6.99 14.41
CA MET A 286 6.02 6.59 14.42
C MET A 286 7.00 7.75 14.70
N GLY A 287 6.51 9.00 14.69
CA GLY A 287 7.31 10.20 14.85
C GLY A 287 8.30 10.44 13.70
N ASN A 288 9.23 11.35 13.92
CA ASN A 288 10.28 11.68 12.96
C ASN A 288 11.27 10.53 12.80
N PHE A 289 11.88 10.39 11.61
CA PHE A 289 12.91 9.40 11.33
C PHE A 289 14.18 10.06 10.78
N VAL A 290 14.13 10.61 9.57
CA VAL A 290 15.17 11.48 9.00
C VAL A 290 14.60 12.88 8.90
N PHE A 291 14.99 13.74 9.83
CA PHE A 291 14.32 15.01 10.08
C PHE A 291 15.28 16.00 10.73
N TYR A 292 15.36 17.26 10.25
CA TYR A 292 16.33 18.21 10.80
C TYR A 292 15.91 18.75 12.18
N ASN A 293 14.62 18.78 12.46
CA ASN A 293 14.07 19.27 13.72
C ASN A 293 13.88 18.10 14.68
N SER A 294 14.79 17.96 15.63
CA SER A 294 14.80 16.84 16.56
C SER A 294 15.27 17.24 17.95
N ASN A 295 14.31 17.42 18.87
CA ASN A 295 14.62 17.52 20.29
C ASN A 295 14.77 16.10 20.87
N PRO A 296 15.93 15.70 21.41
CA PRO A 296 16.16 14.33 21.89
C PRO A 296 15.16 13.84 22.95
N ALA A 297 14.53 14.76 23.70
CA ALA A 297 13.51 14.42 24.70
C ALA A 297 12.13 14.18 24.10
N THR A 298 11.83 14.71 22.91
CA THR A 298 10.52 14.65 22.25
C THR A 298 10.64 14.19 20.79
N THR A 299 10.71 15.10 19.83
CA THR A 299 10.67 14.84 18.37
C THR A 299 11.89 14.10 17.82
N GLY A 300 12.95 13.96 18.63
CA GLY A 300 14.13 13.17 18.33
C GLY A 300 14.04 11.71 18.76
N ARG A 301 13.01 11.30 19.53
CA ARG A 301 12.77 9.89 19.84
C ARG A 301 12.17 9.20 18.62
N THR A 302 12.82 8.12 18.16
CA THR A 302 12.45 7.44 16.92
C THR A 302 12.83 5.95 16.99
N GLY A 303 12.54 5.19 15.95
CA GLY A 303 12.95 3.79 15.87
C GLY A 303 12.34 3.08 14.67
N VAL A 304 12.57 1.77 14.62
CA VAL A 304 11.96 0.89 13.63
C VAL A 304 11.01 -0.06 14.33
N LEU A 305 9.74 0.00 13.96
CA LEU A 305 8.76 -1.04 14.31
C LEU A 305 8.97 -2.21 13.35
N THR A 306 9.05 -3.42 13.88
CA THR A 306 9.14 -4.66 13.09
C THR A 306 8.03 -5.59 13.52
N LEU A 307 7.19 -5.99 12.55
CA LEU A 307 6.14 -6.99 12.74
C LEU A 307 6.56 -8.29 12.06
N THR A 308 6.37 -9.42 12.73
CA THR A 308 6.43 -10.77 12.12
C THR A 308 5.01 -11.23 11.83
N ILE A 309 4.72 -11.56 10.58
CA ILE A 309 3.36 -11.79 10.06
C ILE A 309 3.30 -13.12 9.30
N ASP A 310 2.20 -13.85 9.48
CA ASP A 310 1.86 -15.04 8.67
C ASP A 310 0.38 -14.98 8.26
N GLY A 311 0.14 -14.76 6.96
CA GLY A 311 -1.16 -14.39 6.44
C GLY A 311 -1.72 -13.15 7.15
N ARG A 312 -2.80 -13.33 7.90
CA ARG A 312 -3.45 -12.25 8.67
C ARG A 312 -2.91 -12.13 10.10
N LYS A 313 -2.21 -13.15 10.60
CA LYS A 313 -1.80 -13.23 12.01
C LYS A 313 -0.52 -12.42 12.24
N ILE A 314 -0.58 -11.51 13.20
CA ILE A 314 0.60 -10.80 13.71
C ILE A 314 1.21 -11.65 14.82
N LEU A 315 2.32 -12.32 14.51
CA LEU A 315 2.97 -13.27 15.42
C LEU A 315 3.82 -12.56 16.49
N LYS A 316 4.37 -11.39 16.15
CA LYS A 316 5.27 -10.64 17.02
C LYS A 316 5.37 -9.18 16.59
N ASP A 317 5.33 -8.28 17.57
CA ASP A 317 5.79 -6.91 17.43
C ASP A 317 7.11 -6.68 18.18
N ALA A 318 8.02 -5.91 17.57
CA ALA A 318 9.27 -5.50 18.18
C ALA A 318 9.61 -4.07 17.76
N TRP A 319 10.16 -3.28 18.67
CA TRP A 319 10.62 -1.92 18.36
C TRP A 319 12.12 -1.80 18.63
N THR A 320 12.85 -1.34 17.62
CA THR A 320 14.28 -1.01 17.73
C THR A 320 14.43 0.49 17.93
N PRO A 321 14.68 0.98 19.17
CA PRO A 321 14.75 2.40 19.46
C PRO A 321 15.98 3.05 18.85
N ALA A 322 15.82 4.31 18.46
CA ALA A 322 16.85 5.20 18.00
C ALA A 322 16.60 6.64 18.50
N THR A 323 17.62 7.47 18.40
CA THR A 323 17.51 8.91 18.61
C THR A 323 18.04 9.63 17.39
N ILE A 324 17.35 10.66 16.93
CA ILE A 324 17.82 11.49 15.82
C ILE A 324 19.03 12.29 16.30
N GLN A 325 20.15 12.15 15.60
CA GLN A 325 21.40 12.89 15.82
C GLN A 325 21.89 13.43 14.48
N GLY A 326 22.05 14.75 14.37
CA GLY A 326 22.43 15.40 13.10
C GLY A 326 21.46 15.08 11.95
N GLY A 327 20.17 14.92 12.28
CA GLY A 327 19.09 14.65 11.35
C GLY A 327 18.95 13.21 10.86
N ILE A 328 19.70 12.25 11.45
CA ILE A 328 19.56 10.82 11.14
C ILE A 328 19.29 9.99 12.39
N PRO A 329 18.55 8.88 12.26
CA PRO A 329 18.26 7.98 13.37
C PRO A 329 19.50 7.13 13.74
N VAL A 330 19.93 7.25 14.99
CA VAL A 330 21.05 6.47 15.56
C VAL A 330 20.51 5.46 16.58
N PRO A 331 20.68 4.14 16.37
CA PRO A 331 20.15 3.11 17.28
C PRO A 331 20.66 3.29 18.72
N MET A 332 19.74 3.17 19.68
CA MET A 332 20.07 3.17 21.10
C MET A 332 20.58 1.79 21.54
N LYS A 333 21.44 1.75 22.58
CA LYS A 333 22.05 0.52 23.10
C LYS A 333 21.94 0.44 24.62
N GLY A 334 22.20 -0.75 25.18
CA GLY A 334 22.28 -0.97 26.63
C GLY A 334 21.03 -0.53 27.40
N ALA A 335 21.22 0.07 28.57
CA ALA A 335 20.14 0.53 29.43
C ALA A 335 19.22 1.57 28.75
N ALA A 336 19.78 2.47 27.94
CA ALA A 336 19.02 3.48 27.21
C ALA A 336 18.04 2.84 26.21
N ARG A 337 18.43 1.75 25.54
CA ARG A 337 17.54 0.95 24.68
C ARG A 337 16.40 0.34 25.50
N THR A 338 16.72 -0.29 26.63
CA THR A 338 15.73 -0.94 27.49
C THR A 338 14.69 0.06 27.99
N GLN A 339 15.14 1.23 28.47
CA GLN A 339 14.24 2.30 28.92
C GLN A 339 13.38 2.82 27.77
N ALA A 340 13.96 3.08 26.60
CA ALA A 340 13.19 3.56 25.45
C ALA A 340 12.06 2.57 25.06
N VAL A 341 12.33 1.26 25.08
CA VAL A 341 11.30 0.24 24.82
C VAL A 341 10.21 0.25 25.89
N ALA A 342 10.55 0.46 27.16
CA ALA A 342 9.57 0.58 28.23
C ALA A 342 8.69 1.84 28.04
N ASP A 343 9.31 2.99 27.75
CA ASP A 343 8.62 4.24 27.45
C ASP A 343 7.66 4.07 26.26
N TRP A 344 8.13 3.45 25.17
CA TRP A 344 7.31 3.20 23.98
C TRP A 344 6.10 2.31 24.29
N LYS A 345 6.27 1.25 25.09
CA LYS A 345 5.14 0.41 25.54
C LYS A 345 4.16 1.19 26.42
N ALA A 346 4.63 2.12 27.24
CA ALA A 346 3.80 2.93 28.12
C ALA A 346 2.87 3.89 27.35
N LEU A 347 3.25 4.31 26.12
CA LEU A 347 2.42 5.13 25.24
C LEU A 347 1.06 4.47 24.89
N ARG A 348 0.92 3.16 25.06
CA ARG A 348 -0.34 2.43 24.83
C ARG A 348 -1.49 2.89 25.73
N SER A 349 -1.19 3.45 26.90
CA SER A 349 -2.17 3.73 27.96
C SER A 349 -3.37 4.57 27.54
N CYS A 350 -3.25 5.41 26.50
CA CYS A 350 -4.33 6.25 25.98
C CYS A 350 -4.82 5.87 24.58
N THR A 351 -4.66 4.60 24.19
CA THR A 351 -5.03 4.13 22.85
C THR A 351 -6.25 3.22 22.80
N GLY A 352 -6.65 2.63 23.93
CA GLY A 352 -7.64 1.55 23.97
C GLY A 352 -7.14 0.21 23.43
N LEU A 353 -5.86 0.11 23.02
CA LEU A 353 -5.28 -1.11 22.46
C LEU A 353 -4.77 -2.05 23.55
N SER A 354 -4.82 -3.36 23.29
CA SER A 354 -4.23 -4.39 24.13
C SER A 354 -2.74 -4.62 23.81
N ALA A 355 -2.03 -5.26 24.75
CA ALA A 355 -0.62 -5.61 24.56
C ALA A 355 -0.41 -6.90 23.74
N LYS A 356 -1.47 -7.67 23.55
CA LYS A 356 -1.52 -8.96 22.85
C LYS A 356 -2.89 -9.07 22.15
N PRO A 357 -2.98 -9.81 21.03
CA PRO A 357 -4.26 -10.13 20.39
C PRO A 357 -5.30 -10.67 21.36
#